data_AF-A0A964QBZ7-F1
#
_entry.id   AF-A0A964QBZ7-F1
#
_cell.length_a   1.000
_cell.length_b   1.000
_cell.length_c   1.000
_cell.angle_alpha   90.00
_cell.angle_beta   90.00
_cell.angle_gamma   90.00
#
_symmetry.space_group_name_H-M   'P 1'
#
loop_
_entity.id
_entity.type
_entity.pdbx_description
1 polymer ?
#
loop_
_entity_poly.entity_id
_entity_poly.type
_entity_poly.pdbx_seq_one_letter_code
_entity_poly.pdbx_strand_id
1 'polypeptide(L)'
;MDATGLPDGTVYPILRRLERRGVLTAAWENEAKAHREQRPARRYYRLTAKGQTTASEALARFPALGRIFAAPGDGADPRLA
;
A
#
# COMPACT_ATOMS: atom_id res chain seq x y z
N MET A 1 2.82 -11.31 5.08
CA MET A 1 1.56 -11.17 4.31
C MET A 1 0.42 -11.66 5.20
N ASP A 2 0.37 -11.18 6.45
CA ASP A 2 -0.30 -11.94 7.52
C ASP A 2 -1.57 -11.26 8.03
N ALA A 3 -1.72 -9.96 7.80
CA ALA A 3 -2.82 -9.19 8.35
C ALA A 3 -4.16 -9.40 7.62
N THR A 4 -4.15 -9.86 6.36
CA THR A 4 -5.38 -10.09 5.57
C THR A 4 -5.64 -11.56 5.21
N GLY A 5 -4.65 -12.44 5.36
CA GLY A 5 -4.74 -13.85 4.96
C GLY A 5 -5.01 -14.07 3.46
N LEU A 6 -4.83 -13.04 2.62
CA LEU A 6 -5.12 -13.13 1.19
C LEU A 6 -3.90 -13.66 0.41
N PRO A 7 -4.11 -14.54 -0.59
CA PRO A 7 -3.03 -14.97 -1.45
C PRO A 7 -2.55 -13.83 -2.35
N ASP A 8 -1.28 -13.88 -2.77
CA ASP A 8 -0.64 -12.90 -3.64
C ASP A 8 -1.42 -12.64 -4.93
N GLY A 9 -2.01 -13.72 -5.48
CA GLY A 9 -2.89 -13.69 -6.65
C GLY A 9 -4.14 -12.83 -6.47
N THR A 10 -4.49 -12.43 -5.24
CA THR A 10 -5.60 -11.52 -4.92
C THR A 10 -5.11 -10.11 -4.58
N VAL A 11 -3.96 -9.98 -3.90
CA VAL A 11 -3.41 -8.68 -3.47
C VAL A 11 -3.02 -7.80 -4.67
N TYR A 12 -2.24 -8.32 -5.61
CA TYR A 12 -1.78 -7.51 -6.75
C TYR A 12 -2.93 -7.01 -7.66
N PRO A 13 -3.96 -7.83 -7.99
CA PRO A 13 -5.14 -7.30 -8.67
C PRO A 13 -5.91 -6.24 -7.89
N ILE A 14 -5.97 -6.32 -6.55
CA ILE A 14 -6.60 -5.28 -5.73
C ILE A 14 -5.81 -3.97 -5.83
N LEU A 15 -4.48 -4.01 -5.67
CA LEU A 15 -3.64 -2.82 -5.78
C LEU A 15 -3.80 -2.15 -7.15
N ARG A 16 -3.81 -2.92 -8.25
CA ARG A 16 -4.07 -2.40 -9.60
C ARG A 16 -5.46 -1.78 -9.75
N ARG A 17 -6.49 -2.34 -9.09
CA ARG A 17 -7.84 -1.75 -9.11
C ARG A 17 -7.89 -0.42 -8.34
N LEU A 18 -7.23 -0.34 -7.19
CA LEU A 18 -7.17 0.88 -6.39
C LEU A 18 -6.38 1.99 -7.09
N GLU A 19 -5.28 1.63 -7.76
CA GLU A 19 -4.50 2.52 -8.63
C GLU A 19 -5.37 3.06 -9.78
N ARG A 20 -6.07 2.19 -10.53
CA ARG A 20 -7.00 2.62 -11.59
C ARG A 20 -8.13 3.53 -11.12
N ARG A 21 -8.55 3.40 -9.86
CA ARG A 21 -9.57 4.28 -9.24
C ARG A 21 -8.99 5.60 -8.74
N GLY A 22 -7.68 5.80 -8.82
CA GLY A 22 -6.96 6.99 -8.34
C GLY A 22 -6.85 7.06 -6.81
N VAL A 23 -7.07 5.95 -6.11
CA VAL A 23 -6.93 5.85 -4.64
C VAL A 23 -5.45 5.68 -4.26
N LEU A 24 -4.68 5.01 -5.12
CA LEU A 24 -3.25 4.83 -4.98
C LEU A 24 -2.50 5.44 -6.17
N THR A 25 -1.30 5.92 -5.90
CA THR A 25 -0.25 6.08 -6.91
C THR A 25 0.80 5.01 -6.71
N ALA A 26 1.49 4.62 -7.78
CA ALA A 26 2.57 3.65 -7.71
C ALA A 26 3.83 4.19 -8.38
N ALA A 27 4.98 3.84 -7.82
CA ALA A 27 6.30 4.16 -8.38
C ALA A 27 7.20 2.93 -8.26
N TRP A 28 8.00 2.69 -9.29
CA TRP A 28 9.09 1.74 -9.19
C TRP A 28 10.24 2.36 -8.38
N GLU A 29 10.89 1.55 -7.55
CA GLU A 29 12.14 1.91 -6.91
C GLU A 29 13.20 2.20 -7.97
N ASN A 30 14.17 3.05 -7.63
CA ASN A 30 15.34 3.28 -8.46
C ASN A 30 16.03 1.94 -8.82
N GLU A 31 16.14 1.66 -10.13
CA GLU A 31 16.67 0.41 -10.65
C GLU A 31 18.16 0.23 -10.33
N ALA A 32 18.96 1.29 -10.37
CA ALA A 32 20.38 1.23 -10.01
C ALA A 32 20.58 0.85 -8.54
N LYS A 33 19.70 1.32 -7.65
CA LYS A 33 19.70 0.91 -6.24
C LYS A 33 19.34 -0.57 -6.10
N ALA A 34 18.28 -1.03 -6.76
CA ALA A 34 17.86 -2.42 -6.72
C ALA A 34 18.94 -3.38 -7.27
N HIS A 35 19.60 -2.99 -8.36
CA HIS A 35 20.70 -3.73 -8.96
C HIS A 35 21.91 -3.85 -8.02
N ARG A 36 22.32 -2.75 -7.36
CA ARG A 36 23.37 -2.79 -6.33
C ARG A 36 23.04 -3.73 -5.18
N GLU A 37 21.76 -3.83 -4.82
CA GLU A 37 21.26 -4.73 -3.78
C GLU A 37 20.95 -6.16 -4.29
N GLN A 38 21.28 -6.48 -5.56
CA GLN A 38 21.10 -7.79 -6.19
C GLN A 38 19.67 -8.35 -6.07
N ARG A 39 18.68 -7.47 -6.19
CA ARG A 39 17.25 -7.84 -6.12
C ARG A 39 16.43 -7.10 -7.18
N PRO A 40 15.24 -7.62 -7.53
CA PRO A 40 14.31 -6.87 -8.37
C PRO A 40 13.91 -5.52 -7.73
N ALA A 41 13.64 -4.54 -8.59
CA ALA A 41 13.10 -3.26 -8.16
C ALA A 41 11.72 -3.45 -7.49
N ARG A 42 11.52 -2.81 -6.34
CA ARG A 42 10.22 -2.85 -5.66
C ARG A 42 9.25 -1.88 -6.32
N ARG A 43 7.98 -2.25 -6.39
CA ARG A 43 6.90 -1.31 -6.75
C ARG A 43 6.27 -0.79 -5.47
N TYR A 44 6.49 0.48 -5.19
CA TYR A 44 5.93 1.18 -4.03
C TYR A 44 4.58 1.80 -4.38
N TYR A 45 3.69 1.83 -3.38
CA TYR A 45 2.36 2.43 -3.50
C TYR A 45 2.18 3.48 -2.41
N ARG A 46 1.51 4.59 -2.74
CA ARG A 46 1.16 5.66 -1.81
C ARG A 46 -0.31 6.00 -1.94
N LEU A 47 -0.97 6.33 -0.84
CA LEU A 47 -2.32 6.89 -0.87
C LEU A 47 -2.29 8.29 -1.50
N THR A 48 -3.19 8.52 -2.44
CA THR A 48 -3.47 9.86 -2.96
C THR A 48 -4.34 10.64 -1.95
N ALA A 49 -4.58 11.93 -2.18
CA ALA A 49 -5.55 12.70 -1.40
C ALA A 49 -6.94 12.02 -1.40
N LYS A 50 -7.41 11.60 -2.58
CA LYS A 50 -8.64 10.79 -2.75
C LYS A 50 -8.56 9.48 -1.95
N GLY A 51 -7.39 8.85 -1.95
CA GLY A 51 -7.15 7.61 -1.22
C GLY A 51 -7.28 7.77 0.28
N GLN A 52 -6.73 8.86 0.84
CA GLN A 52 -6.86 9.18 2.26
C GLN A 52 -8.33 9.38 2.64
N THR A 53 -9.09 10.16 1.88
CA THR A 53 -10.54 10.34 2.11
C THR A 53 -11.29 9.00 2.04
N THR A 54 -11.02 8.19 1.01
CA THR A 54 -11.65 6.88 0.82
C THR A 54 -11.34 5.93 1.99
N ALA A 55 -10.10 5.95 2.49
CA ALA A 55 -9.69 5.13 3.64
C ALA A 55 -10.42 5.56 4.91
N SER A 56 -10.52 6.87 5.18
CA SER A 56 -11.26 7.41 6.32
C SER A 56 -12.74 7.04 6.27
N GLU A 57 -13.39 7.15 5.10
CA GLU A 57 -14.78 6.73 4.90
C GLU A 57 -14.97 5.23 5.14
N ALA A 58 -14.04 4.40 4.67
CA ALA A 58 -14.09 2.96 4.89
C ALA A 58 -13.95 2.60 6.37
N LEU A 59 -13.05 3.27 7.11
CA LEU A 59 -12.88 3.06 8.55
C LEU A 59 -14.11 3.53 9.34
N ALA A 60 -14.73 4.65 8.95
CA ALA A 60 -15.98 5.12 9.56
C ALA A 60 -17.13 4.13 9.32
N ARG A 61 -17.20 3.55 8.11
CA ARG A 61 -18.21 2.55 7.75
C ARG A 61 -17.97 1.20 8.43
N PHE A 62 -16.71 0.84 8.63
CA PHE A 62 -16.31 -0.44 9.24
C PHE A 62 -15.35 -0.21 10.41
N PRO A 63 -15.83 0.27 11.57
CA PRO A 63 -14.98 0.61 12.72
C PRO A 63 -14.14 -0.55 13.27
N ALA A 64 -14.58 -1.79 13.03
CA ALA A 64 -13.83 -2.99 13.40
C ALA A 64 -12.48 -3.09 12.65
N LEU A 65 -12.38 -2.58 11.41
CA LEU A 65 -11.13 -2.61 10.64
C LEU A 65 -10.05 -1.75 11.31
N GLY A 66 -10.42 -0.59 11.86
CA GLY A 66 -9.49 0.25 12.61
C GLY A 66 -8.85 -0.53 13.76
N ARG A 67 -9.65 -1.26 14.54
CA ARG A 67 -9.14 -2.07 15.67
C ARG A 67 -8.23 -3.22 15.24
N ILE A 68 -8.46 -3.82 14.08
CA ILE A 68 -7.65 -4.93 13.55
C ILE A 68 -6.30 -4.43 13.03
N PHE A 69 -6.24 -3.21 12.48
CA PHE A 69 -5.04 -2.68 11.81
C PHE A 69 -4.31 -1.56 12.58
N ALA A 70 -4.77 -1.15 13.78
CA ALA A 70 -4.24 0.00 14.52
C ALA A 70 -3.02 -0.24 15.46
N ALA A 71 -2.22 -1.31 15.32
CA ALA A 71 -0.99 -1.46 16.12
C ALA A 71 0.14 -2.25 15.41
N PRO A 72 1.43 -1.96 15.67
CA PRO A 72 2.14 -0.69 15.53
C PRO A 72 3.08 -0.71 14.31
N GLY A 73 3.22 0.44 13.65
CA GLY A 73 4.18 0.62 12.57
C GLY A 73 3.66 1.69 11.62
N ASP A 74 3.77 2.94 12.05
CA ASP A 74 3.60 4.13 11.24
C ASP A 74 4.54 4.05 10.03
N GLY A 75 4.07 3.37 8.98
CA GLY A 75 4.83 3.00 7.79
C GLY A 75 5.04 4.16 6.82
N ALA A 76 5.36 5.34 7.33
CA ALA A 76 6.11 6.29 6.53
C ALA A 76 7.53 5.70 6.39
N ASP A 77 7.74 4.82 5.40
CA ASP A 77 9.10 4.40 5.03
C ASP A 77 9.87 5.68 4.65
N PRO A 78 10.88 6.11 5.41
CA PRO A 78 11.61 7.36 5.15
C PRO A 78 12.35 7.34 3.81
N ARG A 79 12.39 6.19 3.12
CA ARG A 79 12.92 6.05 1.75
C ARG A 79 12.01 6.63 0.66
N LEU A 80 10.84 7.14 1.03
CA LEU A 80 9.84 7.72 0.14
C LEU A 80 9.81 9.27 0.16
N ALA A 81 10.69 9.91 0.94
CA ALA A 81 10.91 11.36 0.93
C ALA A 81 12.01 11.76 -0.05
#